data_AF-H9L4S7-F1
#
_entry.id   AF-H9L4S7-F1
#
_cell.length_a   1.000
_cell.length_b   1.000
_cell.length_c   1.000
_cell.angle_alpha   90.00
_cell.angle_beta   90.00
_cell.angle_gamma   90.00
#
_symmetry.space_group_name_H-M   'P 1'
#
loop_
_entity.id
_entity.type
_entity.pdbx_description
1 polymer ?
#
loop_
_entity_poly.entity_id
_entity_poly.type
_entity_poly.pdbx_seq_one_letter_code
_entity_poly.pdbx_strand_id
1 'polypeptide(L)'
;MKNIKYILFICVVAYMPFVSANLSHLDKSISLLNTLNYPAIFKNTLLKECDKGLPQFASLKICKQSETLSDEMIVRIAAKHFISYVSESDTDKLIAFWGGSDGVRISNGLVLWQQTGRLDVLTDTDLYILDKFNQTAENKASMAFADNVNVSVQIILEIEEILSSQ
;
A
#
# COMPACT_ATOMS: atom_id res chain seq x y z
N MET A 1 16.55 6.80 -18.95
CA MET A 1 16.17 6.22 -17.63
C MET A 1 15.32 7.20 -16.81
N LYS A 2 14.15 7.62 -17.33
CA LYS A 2 13.26 8.59 -16.65
C LYS A 2 12.03 7.94 -15.98
N ASN A 3 11.84 6.62 -16.13
CA ASN A 3 10.57 5.95 -15.77
C ASN A 3 10.59 5.18 -14.43
N ILE A 4 11.71 5.17 -13.69
CA ILE A 4 11.80 4.38 -12.44
C ILE A 4 11.31 5.16 -11.21
N LYS A 5 11.16 6.48 -11.29
CA LYS A 5 10.59 7.28 -10.18
C LYS A 5 9.12 6.98 -9.88
N TYR A 6 8.40 6.35 -10.81
CA TYR A 6 6.99 5.98 -10.68
C TYR A 6 6.78 4.55 -10.16
N ILE A 7 7.86 3.87 -9.77
CA ILE A 7 7.87 2.49 -9.25
C ILE A 7 8.03 2.48 -7.71
N LEU A 8 7.80 3.62 -7.05
CA LEU A 8 7.92 3.76 -5.59
C LEU A 8 6.61 3.52 -4.82
N PHE A 9 5.59 3.00 -5.50
CA PHE A 9 4.43 2.37 -4.86
C PHE A 9 4.14 1.00 -5.47
N ILE A 10 5.19 0.18 -5.64
CA ILE A 10 5.00 -1.17 -6.11
C ILE A 10 5.54 -2.22 -5.15
N CYS A 11 4.76 -2.44 -4.11
CA CYS A 11 4.68 -3.62 -3.25
C CYS A 11 3.16 -3.93 -3.21
N VAL A 12 2.60 -5.14 -3.25
CA VAL A 12 3.03 -6.55 -3.13
C VAL A 12 1.86 -7.45 -3.63
N VAL A 13 2.21 -8.73 -3.77
CA VAL A 13 1.52 -9.98 -4.14
C VAL A 13 0.05 -10.17 -3.78
N ALA A 14 -0.63 -10.67 -4.80
CA ALA A 14 -1.89 -11.37 -4.81
C ALA A 14 -2.08 -12.50 -3.79
N TYR A 15 -3.21 -12.42 -3.08
CA TYR A 15 -4.26 -13.43 -3.15
C TYR A 15 -5.56 -12.78 -2.65
N MET A 16 -6.46 -12.40 -3.56
CA MET A 16 -7.85 -12.11 -3.17
C MET A 16 -8.67 -13.37 -3.39
N PRO A 17 -8.99 -14.15 -2.35
CA PRO A 17 -10.15 -15.03 -2.45
C PRO A 17 -11.38 -14.13 -2.48
N PHE A 18 -11.92 -13.92 -3.69
CA PHE A 18 -13.24 -13.36 -3.99
C PHE A 18 -13.80 -12.42 -2.90
N VAL A 19 -13.45 -11.13 -2.99
CA VAL A 19 -14.14 -10.06 -2.25
C VAL A 19 -15.62 -10.17 -2.58
N SER A 20 -16.43 -10.61 -1.60
CA SER A 20 -17.87 -10.76 -1.81
C SER A 20 -18.46 -9.39 -2.15
N ALA A 21 -19.38 -9.34 -3.11
CA ALA A 21 -20.02 -8.09 -3.55
C ALA A 21 -20.78 -7.32 -2.44
N ASN A 22 -20.94 -7.92 -1.25
CA ASN A 22 -21.66 -7.36 -0.10
C ASN A 22 -20.77 -6.73 0.98
N LEU A 23 -19.46 -6.56 0.73
CA LEU A 23 -18.57 -5.91 1.70
C LEU A 23 -18.76 -4.38 1.70
N SER A 24 -18.62 -3.78 2.89
CA SER A 24 -18.61 -2.32 3.00
C SER A 24 -17.40 -1.72 2.26
N HIS A 25 -17.47 -0.45 1.85
CA HIS A 25 -16.34 0.24 1.22
C HIS A 25 -15.06 0.18 2.09
N LEU A 26 -15.21 0.24 3.41
CA LEU A 26 -14.11 0.08 4.35
C LEU A 26 -13.50 -1.32 4.25
N ASP A 27 -14.31 -2.38 4.28
CA ASP A 27 -13.82 -3.77 4.21
C ASP A 27 -13.18 -4.10 2.86
N LYS A 28 -13.73 -3.57 1.77
CA LYS A 28 -13.12 -3.64 0.43
C LYS A 28 -11.75 -2.97 0.42
N SER A 29 -11.65 -1.79 1.02
CA SER A 29 -10.39 -1.04 1.12
C SER A 29 -9.36 -1.76 1.99
N ILE A 30 -9.78 -2.36 3.10
CA ILE A 30 -8.93 -3.22 3.95
C ILE A 30 -8.40 -4.40 3.12
N SER A 31 -9.28 -5.08 2.38
CA SER A 31 -8.89 -6.23 1.54
C SER A 31 -7.88 -5.83 0.46
N LEU A 32 -8.11 -4.69 -0.21
CA LEU A 32 -7.18 -4.16 -1.21
C LEU A 32 -5.83 -3.80 -0.60
N LEU A 33 -5.80 -3.06 0.51
CA LEU A 33 -4.55 -2.66 1.17
C LEU A 33 -3.75 -3.86 1.70
N ASN A 34 -4.43 -4.91 2.18
CA ASN A 34 -3.79 -6.18 2.52
C ASN A 34 -3.20 -6.88 1.28
N THR A 35 -3.94 -6.89 0.17
CA THR A 35 -3.45 -7.46 -1.10
C THR A 35 -2.20 -6.72 -1.57
N LEU A 36 -2.14 -5.40 -1.39
CA LEU A 36 -0.97 -4.58 -1.69
C LEU A 36 0.13 -4.66 -0.60
N ASN A 37 -0.05 -5.48 0.44
CA ASN A 37 0.83 -5.59 1.62
C ASN A 37 1.24 -4.24 2.20
N TYR A 38 0.28 -3.32 2.23
CA TYR A 38 0.47 -2.00 2.82
C TYR A 38 1.11 -2.05 4.22
N PRO A 39 0.75 -2.99 5.13
CA PRO A 39 1.37 -3.08 6.45
C PRO A 39 2.89 -3.29 6.42
N ALA A 40 3.38 -4.20 5.58
CA ALA A 40 4.81 -4.47 5.51
C ALA A 40 5.56 -3.27 4.93
N ILE A 41 4.99 -2.60 3.91
CA ILE A 41 5.57 -1.36 3.35
C ILE A 41 5.64 -0.29 4.43
N PHE A 42 4.53 -0.10 5.14
CA PHE A 42 4.40 0.88 6.20
C PHE A 42 5.44 0.64 7.30
N LYS A 43 5.52 -0.59 7.83
CA LYS A 43 6.50 -0.97 8.86
C LYS A 43 7.94 -0.78 8.39
N ASN A 44 8.27 -1.24 7.19
CA ASN A 44 9.63 -1.11 6.64
C ASN A 44 10.02 0.36 6.42
N THR A 45 9.07 1.19 6.00
CA THR A 45 9.30 2.63 5.81
C THR A 45 9.43 3.33 7.16
N LEU A 46 8.52 3.04 8.08
CA LEU A 46 8.55 3.57 9.45
C LEU A 46 9.86 3.22 10.15
N LEU A 47 10.30 1.97 10.10
CA LEU A 47 11.57 1.53 10.70
C LEU A 47 12.75 2.36 10.16
N LYS A 48 12.83 2.52 8.84
CA LYS A 48 13.87 3.35 8.21
C LYS A 48 13.81 4.81 8.66
N GLU A 49 12.62 5.40 8.80
CA GLU A 49 12.49 6.79 9.25
C GLU A 49 12.78 6.95 10.75
N CYS A 50 12.40 5.98 11.59
CA CYS A 50 12.74 5.95 13.01
C CYS A 50 14.26 5.81 13.22
N ASP A 51 14.93 4.96 12.42
CA ASP A 51 16.38 4.74 12.49
C ASP A 51 17.22 5.93 12.01
N LYS A 52 16.65 6.80 11.16
CA LYS A 52 17.32 8.04 10.72
C LYS A 52 17.53 9.05 11.87
N GLY A 53 17.00 8.79 13.07
CA GLY A 53 17.40 9.49 14.28
C GLY A 53 16.95 10.94 14.35
N LEU A 54 15.87 11.31 13.65
CA LEU A 54 15.20 12.59 13.92
C LEU A 54 14.67 12.55 15.36
N PRO A 55 15.20 13.38 16.29
CA PRO A 55 14.98 13.20 17.73
C PRO A 55 13.51 13.22 18.15
N GLN A 56 12.70 13.96 17.39
CA GLN A 56 11.25 14.09 17.59
C GLN A 56 10.45 12.81 17.29
N PHE A 57 10.99 11.89 16.48
CA PHE A 57 10.32 10.63 16.12
C PHE A 57 10.84 9.44 16.93
N ALA A 58 12.13 9.44 17.30
CA ALA A 58 12.74 8.35 18.06
C ALA A 58 12.10 8.13 19.45
N SER A 59 11.47 9.15 20.04
CA SER A 59 10.77 9.04 21.33
C SER A 59 9.37 8.44 21.23
N LEU A 60 8.76 8.39 20.03
CA LEU A 60 7.39 7.92 19.83
C LEU A 60 7.28 6.41 20.12
N LYS A 61 6.17 5.98 20.73
CA LYS A 61 5.90 4.56 21.02
C LYS A 61 5.87 3.75 19.72
N ILE A 62 5.33 4.31 18.63
CA ILE A 62 5.26 3.68 17.31
C ILE A 62 6.64 3.30 16.77
N CYS A 63 7.68 4.10 17.03
CA CYS A 63 9.05 3.78 16.62
C CYS A 63 9.62 2.62 17.45
N LYS A 64 9.36 2.59 18.76
CA LYS A 64 9.81 1.51 19.66
C LYS A 64 9.14 0.18 19.39
N GLN A 65 7.94 0.21 18.82
CA GLN A 65 7.11 -0.98 18.56
C GLN A 65 6.92 -1.26 17.07
N SER A 66 7.68 -0.60 16.19
CA SER A 66 7.49 -0.63 14.73
C SER A 66 7.41 -2.04 14.15
N GLU A 67 8.26 -2.96 14.61
CA GLU A 67 8.26 -4.38 14.19
C GLU A 67 7.05 -5.16 14.72
N THR A 68 6.53 -4.79 15.89
CA THR A 68 5.44 -5.48 16.59
C THR A 68 4.05 -4.86 16.37
N LEU A 69 3.94 -3.80 15.56
CA LEU A 69 2.65 -3.18 15.25
C LEU A 69 1.69 -4.21 14.64
N SER A 70 0.42 -4.16 15.03
CA SER A 70 -0.61 -5.00 14.42
C SER A 70 -0.86 -4.59 12.97
N ASP A 71 -0.76 -5.55 12.04
CA ASP A 71 -1.08 -5.33 10.62
C ASP A 71 -2.54 -4.93 10.45
N GLU A 72 -3.44 -5.55 11.22
CA GLU A 72 -4.87 -5.21 11.23
C GLU A 72 -5.09 -3.74 11.61
N MET A 73 -4.40 -3.27 12.65
CA MET A 73 -4.50 -1.87 13.09
C MET A 73 -4.01 -0.92 11.99
N ILE A 74 -2.85 -1.19 11.39
CA ILE A 74 -2.27 -0.37 10.32
C ILE A 74 -3.25 -0.29 9.14
N VAL A 75 -3.74 -1.44 8.65
CA VAL A 75 -4.65 -1.46 7.49
C VAL A 75 -5.97 -0.79 7.82
N ARG A 76 -6.54 -1.02 9.01
CA ARG A 76 -7.83 -0.46 9.37
C ARG A 76 -7.78 1.06 9.47
N ILE A 77 -6.69 1.63 10.00
CA ILE A 77 -6.48 3.08 10.03
C ILE A 77 -6.24 3.62 8.63
N ALA A 78 -5.34 3.00 7.86
CA ALA A 78 -5.07 3.40 6.48
C ALA A 78 -6.32 3.36 5.60
N ALA A 79 -7.19 2.37 5.76
CA ALA A 79 -8.43 2.22 5.02
C ALA A 79 -9.40 3.40 5.27
N LYS A 80 -9.49 3.93 6.49
CA LYS A 80 -10.32 5.12 6.79
C LYS A 80 -9.86 6.36 6.00
N HIS A 81 -8.56 6.49 5.81
CA HIS A 81 -7.99 7.58 5.01
C HIS A 81 -8.16 7.30 3.52
N PHE A 82 -7.92 6.06 3.10
CA PHE A 82 -8.02 5.62 1.71
C PHE A 82 -9.38 5.90 1.09
N ILE A 83 -10.48 5.65 1.82
CA ILE A 83 -11.85 5.89 1.32
C ILE A 83 -12.15 7.38 1.03
N SER A 84 -11.34 8.31 1.53
CA SER A 84 -11.46 9.74 1.21
C SER A 84 -10.85 10.10 -0.15
N TYR A 85 -10.00 9.22 -0.71
CA TYR A 85 -9.33 9.40 -2.00
C TYR A 85 -9.95 8.54 -3.09
N VAL A 86 -10.32 7.31 -2.73
CA VAL A 86 -10.76 6.29 -3.68
C VAL A 86 -12.21 5.96 -3.42
N SER A 87 -13.06 6.23 -4.41
CA SER A 87 -14.48 5.89 -4.34
C SER A 87 -14.69 4.38 -4.24
N GLU A 88 -15.84 3.94 -3.74
CA GLU A 88 -16.12 2.49 -3.66
C GLU A 88 -16.06 1.81 -5.03
N SER A 89 -16.58 2.47 -6.07
CA SER A 89 -16.52 1.95 -7.44
C SER A 89 -15.08 1.84 -7.95
N ASP A 90 -14.21 2.79 -7.59
CA ASP A 90 -12.80 2.73 -7.97
C ASP A 90 -12.05 1.67 -7.17
N THR A 91 -12.38 1.48 -5.89
CA THR A 91 -11.88 0.34 -5.09
C THR A 91 -12.24 -0.99 -5.77
N ASP A 92 -13.47 -1.16 -6.25
CA ASP A 92 -13.89 -2.37 -6.97
C ASP A 92 -13.07 -2.60 -8.25
N LYS A 93 -12.73 -1.53 -8.99
CA LYS A 93 -11.86 -1.63 -10.19
C LYS A 93 -10.42 -1.98 -9.84
N LEU A 94 -9.87 -1.38 -8.78
CA LEU A 94 -8.53 -1.72 -8.28
C LEU A 94 -8.47 -3.19 -7.87
N ILE A 95 -9.49 -3.67 -7.16
CA ILE A 95 -9.66 -5.07 -6.78
C ILE A 95 -9.72 -5.97 -8.02
N ALA A 96 -10.52 -5.61 -9.02
CA ALA A 96 -10.63 -6.39 -10.25
C ALA A 96 -9.30 -6.48 -11.02
N PHE A 97 -8.53 -5.39 -11.06
CA PHE A 97 -7.21 -5.38 -11.70
C PHE A 97 -6.22 -6.27 -10.93
N TRP A 98 -6.01 -6.01 -9.64
CA TRP A 98 -4.99 -6.70 -8.83
C TRP A 98 -5.35 -8.16 -8.53
N GLY A 99 -6.65 -8.49 -8.49
CA GLY A 99 -7.15 -9.86 -8.36
C GLY A 99 -7.22 -10.65 -9.67
N GLY A 100 -7.12 -9.97 -10.82
CA GLY A 100 -7.10 -10.61 -12.13
C GLY A 100 -5.77 -11.33 -12.42
N SER A 101 -5.76 -12.24 -13.40
CA SER A 101 -4.57 -13.04 -13.74
C SER A 101 -3.34 -12.18 -14.05
N ASP A 102 -3.52 -11.05 -14.73
CA ASP A 102 -2.43 -10.11 -15.02
C ASP A 102 -1.96 -9.39 -13.75
N GLY A 103 -2.87 -8.85 -12.94
CA GLY A 103 -2.50 -8.19 -11.69
C GLY A 103 -1.75 -9.11 -10.74
N VAL A 104 -2.20 -10.37 -10.61
CA VAL A 104 -1.52 -11.41 -9.81
C VAL A 104 -0.10 -11.66 -10.31
N ARG A 105 0.05 -11.87 -11.61
CA ARG A 105 1.33 -12.18 -12.25
C ARG A 105 2.32 -11.00 -12.15
N ILE A 106 1.84 -9.79 -12.45
CA ILE A 106 2.59 -8.55 -12.34
C ILE A 106 3.05 -8.35 -10.90
N SER A 107 2.13 -8.49 -9.94
CA SER A 107 2.41 -8.31 -8.52
C SER A 107 3.47 -9.28 -7.98
N ASN A 108 3.44 -10.55 -8.40
CA ASN A 108 4.50 -11.52 -8.10
C ASN A 108 5.86 -11.10 -8.68
N GLY A 109 5.88 -10.64 -9.94
CA GLY A 109 7.09 -10.12 -10.58
C GLY A 109 7.66 -8.92 -9.84
N LEU A 110 6.81 -8.02 -9.37
CA LEU A 110 7.22 -6.84 -8.61
C LEU A 110 7.85 -7.19 -7.26
N VAL A 111 7.29 -8.16 -6.54
CA VAL A 111 7.91 -8.65 -5.30
C VAL A 111 9.27 -9.27 -5.55
N LEU A 112 9.40 -10.08 -6.60
CA LEU A 112 10.69 -10.66 -6.96
C LEU A 112 11.71 -9.57 -7.36
N TRP A 113 11.27 -8.55 -8.10
CA TRP A 113 12.10 -7.40 -8.45
C TRP A 113 12.61 -6.69 -7.19
N GLN A 114 11.75 -6.45 -6.20
CA GLN A 114 12.16 -5.78 -4.96
C GLN A 114 13.15 -6.59 -4.12
N GLN A 115 12.99 -7.91 -4.09
CA GLN A 115 13.86 -8.79 -3.33
C GLN A 115 15.24 -8.95 -3.99
N THR A 116 15.30 -8.91 -5.33
CA THR A 116 16.49 -9.31 -6.08
C THR A 116 17.15 -8.18 -6.88
N GLY A 117 16.45 -7.05 -7.07
CA GLY A 117 16.85 -5.95 -7.95
C GLY A 117 16.76 -6.27 -9.45
N ARG A 118 16.30 -7.47 -9.83
CA ARG A 118 16.24 -7.93 -11.22
C ARG A 118 15.03 -7.37 -11.96
N LEU A 119 15.26 -6.56 -12.99
CA LEU A 119 14.20 -5.94 -13.79
C LEU A 119 13.59 -6.88 -14.84
N ASP A 120 14.28 -7.99 -15.18
CA ASP A 120 13.85 -8.96 -16.20
C ASP A 120 12.73 -9.90 -15.72
N VAL A 121 12.29 -9.75 -14.46
CA VAL A 121 11.17 -10.49 -13.87
C VAL A 121 9.80 -9.98 -14.34
N LEU A 122 9.76 -8.79 -14.96
CA LEU A 122 8.58 -8.24 -15.63
C LEU A 122 8.82 -8.25 -17.14
N THR A 123 7.84 -8.72 -17.89
CA THR A 123 7.88 -8.70 -19.36
C THR A 123 7.55 -7.32 -19.90
N ASP A 124 7.87 -7.04 -21.17
CA ASP A 124 7.44 -5.79 -21.82
C ASP A 124 5.91 -5.63 -21.81
N THR A 125 5.18 -6.74 -21.93
CA THR A 125 3.71 -6.77 -21.80
C THR A 125 3.27 -6.32 -20.40
N ASP A 126 3.98 -6.70 -19.34
CA ASP A 126 3.68 -6.27 -17.97
C ASP A 126 3.87 -4.79 -17.79
N LEU A 127 4.98 -4.28 -18.30
CA LEU A 127 5.29 -2.87 -18.24
C LEU A 127 4.25 -2.06 -19.02
N TYR A 128 3.77 -2.58 -20.16
CA TYR A 128 2.69 -1.97 -20.92
C TYR A 128 1.35 -1.98 -20.17
N ILE A 129 0.97 -3.11 -19.55
CA ILE A 129 -0.26 -3.22 -18.76
C ILE A 129 -0.21 -2.24 -17.58
N LEU A 130 0.91 -2.18 -16.86
CA LEU A 130 1.13 -1.24 -15.77
C LEU A 130 1.06 0.22 -16.25
N ASP A 131 1.68 0.57 -17.38
CA ASP A 131 1.62 1.92 -17.93
C ASP A 131 0.18 2.34 -18.26
N LYS A 132 -0.62 1.42 -18.84
CA LYS A 132 -2.04 1.67 -19.12
C LYS A 132 -2.84 1.81 -17.83
N PHE A 133 -2.63 0.94 -16.86
CA PHE A 133 -3.31 1.01 -15.58
C PHE A 133 -2.95 2.30 -14.83
N ASN A 134 -1.70 2.76 -14.89
CA ASN A 134 -1.27 4.01 -14.28
C ASN A 134 -1.99 5.25 -14.82
N GLN A 135 -2.59 5.15 -16.01
CA GLN A 135 -3.33 6.24 -16.63
C GLN A 135 -4.82 6.25 -16.23
N THR A 136 -5.33 5.20 -15.59
CA THR A 136 -6.74 5.10 -15.20
C THR A 136 -7.08 6.01 -14.01
N ALA A 137 -8.36 6.33 -13.86
CA ALA A 137 -8.82 7.23 -12.80
C ALA A 137 -8.63 6.60 -11.42
N GLU A 138 -8.97 5.32 -11.28
CA GLU A 138 -8.88 4.56 -10.05
C GLU A 138 -7.43 4.45 -9.54
N ASN A 139 -6.45 4.21 -10.43
CA ASN A 139 -5.05 4.16 -10.01
C ASN A 139 -4.48 5.56 -9.74
N LYS A 140 -4.92 6.60 -10.46
CA LYS A 140 -4.56 7.98 -10.11
C LYS A 140 -5.08 8.37 -8.72
N ALA A 141 -6.28 7.92 -8.36
CA ALA A 141 -6.84 8.16 -7.04
C ALA A 141 -6.06 7.42 -5.93
N SER A 142 -5.71 6.15 -6.14
CA SER A 142 -4.89 5.39 -5.19
C SER A 142 -3.47 5.96 -5.04
N MET A 143 -2.86 6.43 -6.14
CA MET A 143 -1.57 7.14 -6.10
C MET A 143 -1.68 8.47 -5.34
N ALA A 144 -2.79 9.21 -5.47
CA ALA A 144 -2.99 10.45 -4.72
C ALA A 144 -3.06 10.21 -3.19
N PHE A 145 -3.60 9.07 -2.76
CA PHE A 145 -3.52 8.64 -1.36
C PHE A 145 -2.08 8.34 -0.95
N ALA A 146 -1.35 7.56 -1.76
CA ALA A 146 0.02 7.15 -1.49
C ALA A 146 1.02 8.32 -1.44
N ASP A 147 0.87 9.29 -2.33
CA ASP A 147 1.77 10.44 -2.45
C ASP A 147 1.47 11.54 -1.43
N ASN A 148 0.35 11.46 -0.69
CA ASN A 148 -0.02 12.48 0.27
C ASN A 148 0.67 12.28 1.63
N VAL A 149 1.77 13.01 1.83
CA VAL A 149 2.53 13.02 3.10
C VAL A 149 1.66 13.32 4.32
N ASN A 150 0.66 14.20 4.21
CA ASN A 150 -0.21 14.53 5.35
C ASN A 150 -1.04 13.32 5.80
N VAL A 151 -1.48 12.47 4.85
CA VAL A 151 -2.19 11.24 5.17
C VAL A 151 -1.28 10.26 5.89
N SER A 152 -0.04 10.09 5.41
CA SER A 152 0.95 9.24 6.10
C SER A 152 1.19 9.71 7.53
N VAL A 153 1.30 11.04 7.74
CA VAL A 153 1.45 11.63 9.08
C VAL A 153 0.22 11.36 9.95
N GLN A 154 -0.99 11.53 9.42
CA GLN A 154 -2.22 11.26 10.18
C GLN A 154 -2.33 9.79 10.59
N ILE A 155 -2.01 8.86 9.70
CA ILE A 155 -1.98 7.42 10.02
C ILE A 155 -1.00 7.14 11.16
N ILE A 156 0.21 7.72 11.11
CA ILE A 156 1.22 7.56 12.16
C ILE A 156 0.72 8.13 13.49
N LEU A 157 0.13 9.33 13.48
CA LEU A 157 -0.38 9.99 14.69
C LEU A 157 -1.54 9.22 15.32
N GLU A 158 -2.48 8.71 14.53
CA GLU A 158 -3.58 7.88 15.05
C GLU A 158 -3.07 6.58 15.67
N ILE A 159 -2.07 5.93 15.05
CA ILE A 159 -1.43 4.75 15.65
C ILE A 159 -0.74 5.13 16.96
N GLU A 160 0.03 6.22 16.99
CA GLU A 160 0.72 6.69 18.20
C GLU A 160 -0.25 7.00 19.34
N GLU A 161 -1.40 7.60 19.06
CA GLU A 161 -2.45 7.89 20.03
C GLU A 161 -3.02 6.61 20.64
N ILE A 162 -3.31 5.60 19.81
CA ILE A 162 -3.79 4.29 20.27
C ILE A 162 -2.74 3.62 21.16
N LEU A 163 -1.48 3.59 20.74
CA LEU A 163 -0.37 3.01 21.51
C LEU A 163 -0.13 3.76 22.81
N SER A 164 -0.32 5.08 22.82
CA SER A 164 -0.16 5.93 24.00
C SER A 164 -1.24 5.70 25.05
N SER A 165 -2.44 5.29 24.61
CA SER A 165 -3.60 5.01 25.46
C SER A 165 -3.63 3.59 26.05
N GLN A 166 -2.65 2.75 25.67
CA GLN A 166 -2.38 1.42 26.24
C GLN A 166 -1.26 1.49 27.28
#